data_AF-A0A962ZK69-F1
#
_entry.id   AF-A0A962ZK69-F1
#
_cell.length_a   1.000
_cell.length_b   1.000
_cell.length_c   1.000
_cell.angle_alpha   90.00
_cell.angle_beta   90.00
_cell.angle_gamma   90.00
#
_symmetry.space_group_name_H-M   'P 1'
#
loop_
_entity.id
_entity.type
_entity.pdbx_description
1 polymer ?
#
loop_
_entity_poly.entity_id
_entity_poly.type
_entity_poly.pdbx_seq_one_letter_code
_entity_poly.pdbx_strand_id
1 'polypeptide(L)' 'SGVGEIVADGESGVFVPAADPAALAGAIERLINDPSLAARLGEHARAACHEHYSAEAAIRRLESIYEQLYAR' A
#
# COMPACT_ATOMS: atom_id res chain seq x y z
N SER A 1 8.13 8.49 4.03
CA SER A 1 7.25 7.32 4.20
C SER A 1 6.19 7.61 5.23
N GLY A 2 5.04 8.10 4.78
CA GLY A 2 3.80 8.15 5.56
C GLY A 2 2.82 7.06 5.11
N VAL A 3 1.79 6.78 5.90
CA VAL A 3 0.71 5.82 5.53
C VAL A 3 0.07 6.17 4.17
N GLY A 4 -0.13 7.46 3.90
CA GLY A 4 -0.70 7.93 2.63
C GLY A 4 0.21 7.77 1.41
N GLU A 5 1.51 7.51 1.59
CA GLU A 5 2.44 7.22 0.50
C GLU A 5 2.50 5.72 0.18
N ILE A 6 2.03 4.88 1.10
CA ILE A 6 2.11 3.41 1.02
C ILE A 6 0.75 2.80 0.67
N VAL A 7 -0.34 3.41 1.15
CA VAL A 7 -1.71 2.90 0.98
C VAL A 7 -2.50 3.85 0.07
N ALA A 8 -3.21 3.26 -0.89
CA ALA A 8 -4.17 3.94 -1.74
C ALA A 8 -5.59 3.61 -1.24
N ASP A 9 -6.35 4.64 -0.87
CA ASP A 9 -7.69 4.49 -0.30
C ASP A 9 -8.66 3.85 -1.31
N GLY A 10 -9.38 2.82 -0.87
CA GLY A 10 -10.30 2.02 -1.67
C GLY A 10 -9.63 1.03 -2.64
N GLU A 11 -8.30 1.09 -2.78
CA GLU A 11 -7.54 0.23 -3.69
C GLU A 11 -6.66 -0.78 -2.94
N SER A 12 -5.82 -0.31 -2.02
CA SER A 12 -4.93 -1.15 -1.19
C SER A 12 -5.16 -0.97 0.32
N GLY A 13 -6.19 -0.23 0.69
CA GLY A 13 -6.64 -0.08 2.08
C GLY A 13 -7.89 0.77 2.17
N VAL A 14 -8.29 1.10 3.40
CA VAL A 14 -9.39 2.02 3.69
C VAL A 14 -8.91 3.06 4.67
N PHE A 15 -9.04 4.33 4.33
CA PHE A 15 -8.78 5.42 5.25
C PHE A 15 -10.01 5.75 6.07
N VAL A 16 -9.75 6.01 7.35
CA VAL A 16 -10.74 6.49 8.31
C VAL A 16 -10.24 7.78 8.93
N PRO A 17 -11.14 8.70 9.32
CA PRO A 17 -10.76 9.89 10.06
C PRO A 17 -9.95 9.54 11.32
N ALA A 18 -8.94 10.36 11.62
CA ALA A 18 -8.15 10.17 12.83
C ALA A 18 -9.00 10.38 14.08
N ALA A 19 -8.76 9.57 15.11
CA ALA A 19 -9.48 9.61 16.39
C ALA A 19 -11.02 9.44 16.26
N ASP A 20 -11.49 8.72 15.23
CA ASP A 20 -12.89 8.32 15.08
C ASP A 20 -13.05 6.79 15.22
N PRO A 21 -13.36 6.29 16.43
CA PRO A 21 -13.58 4.87 16.66
C PRO A 21 -14.78 4.30 15.92
N ALA A 22 -15.82 5.10 15.67
CA ALA A 22 -17.03 4.64 14.99
C ALA A 22 -16.76 4.41 13.50
N ALA A 23 -16.02 5.31 12.86
CA ALA A 23 -15.57 5.12 11.48
C ALA A 23 -14.65 3.89 11.33
N LEU A 24 -13.75 3.67 12.29
CA LEU A 24 -12.89 2.48 12.31
C LEU A 24 -13.70 1.19 12.45
N ALA A 25 -14.66 1.14 13.40
CA ALA A 25 -15.52 -0.01 13.58
C ALA A 25 -16.32 -0.33 12.31
N GLY A 26 -16.94 0.70 11.69
CA GLY A 26 -17.69 0.51 10.45
C GLY A 26 -16.83 0.02 9.28
N ALA A 27 -15.59 0.49 9.16
CA ALA A 27 -14.66 -0.02 8.15
C ALA A 27 -14.30 -1.50 8.38
N ILE A 28 -14.04 -1.89 9.63
CA ILE A 28 -13.76 -3.28 10.00
C ILE A 28 -14.98 -4.18 9.73
N GLU A 29 -16.17 -3.76 10.16
CA GLU A 29 -17.42 -4.49 9.92
C GLU A 29 -17.68 -4.69 8.42
N ARG A 30 -17.45 -3.64 7.61
CA ARG A 30 -17.57 -3.75 6.15
C ARG A 30 -16.63 -4.81 5.57
N LEU A 31 -15.38 -4.86 6.01
CA LEU A 31 -14.41 -5.85 5.52
C LEU A 31 -14.74 -7.28 5.99
N ILE A 32 -15.26 -7.44 7.20
CA ILE A 32 -15.71 -8.74 7.72
C ILE A 32 -16.92 -9.25 6.91
N ASN A 33 -17.86 -8.36 6.57
CA ASN A 33 -19.10 -8.73 5.88
C ASN A 33 -18.95 -8.80 4.34
N ASP A 34 -17.87 -8.26 3.77
CA ASP A 34 -17.55 -8.34 2.34
C ASP A 34 -16.15 -8.95 2.13
N PRO A 35 -16.03 -10.30 2.14
CA PRO A 35 -14.76 -10.99 1.90
C PRO A 35 -14.15 -10.71 0.53
N SER A 36 -14.98 -10.36 -0.47
CA SER A 36 -14.52 -10.05 -1.82
C SER A 36 -13.76 -8.73 -1.86
N LEU A 37 -14.28 -7.71 -1.16
CA LEU A 37 -13.61 -6.44 -0.96
C LEU A 37 -12.31 -6.65 -0.18
N ALA A 38 -12.34 -7.41 0.92
CA ALA A 38 -11.16 -7.68 1.72
C ALA A 38 -10.05 -8.37 0.90
N ALA A 39 -10.40 -9.37 0.09
CA ALA A 39 -9.46 -10.06 -0.78
C ALA A 39 -8.84 -9.11 -1.82
N ARG A 40 -9.67 -8.32 -2.50
CA ARG A 40 -9.20 -7.36 -3.52
C ARG A 40 -8.23 -6.34 -2.94
N LEU A 41 -8.59 -5.71 -1.81
CA LEU A 41 -7.73 -4.73 -1.15
C LEU A 41 -6.40 -5.37 -0.71
N GLY A 42 -6.44 -6.58 -0.15
CA GLY A 42 -5.25 -7.31 0.28
C GLY A 42 -4.32 -7.70 -0.87
N GLU A 43 -4.89 -8.13 -2.00
CA GLU A 43 -4.13 -8.47 -3.21
C GLU A 43 -3.39 -7.25 -3.78
N HIS A 44 -4.10 -6.12 -3.93
CA HIS A 44 -3.50 -4.88 -4.39
C HIS A 44 -2.44 -4.35 -3.42
N ALA A 45 -2.70 -4.39 -2.10
CA ALA A 45 -1.73 -4.01 -1.09
C ALA A 45 -0.46 -4.87 -1.16
N ARG A 46 -0.62 -6.19 -1.35
CA ARG A 46 0.51 -7.10 -1.50
C ARG A 46 1.31 -6.79 -2.77
N ALA A 47 0.66 -6.56 -3.90
CA ALA A 47 1.32 -6.21 -5.15
C ALA A 47 2.14 -4.92 -5.02
N ALA A 48 1.54 -3.85 -4.46
CA ALA A 48 2.22 -2.58 -4.23
C ALA A 48 3.44 -2.72 -3.29
N CYS A 49 3.32 -3.52 -2.23
CA CYS A 49 4.44 -3.85 -1.35
C CYS A 49 5.60 -4.53 -2.09
N HIS A 50 5.31 -5.52 -2.93
CA HIS A 50 6.35 -6.21 -3.71
C HIS A 50 7.02 -5.32 -4.74
N GLU A 51 6.25 -4.45 -5.38
CA GLU A 51 6.75 -3.58 -6.44
C GLU A 51 7.65 -2.45 -5.92
N HIS A 52 7.28 -1.85 -4.79
CA HIS A 52 7.93 -0.61 -4.33
C HIS A 52 8.72 -0.75 -3.03
N TYR A 53 8.42 -1.76 -2.21
CA TYR A 53 8.93 -1.87 -0.84
C TYR A 53 9.69 -3.18 -0.57
N SER A 54 9.99 -3.97 -1.61
CA SER A 54 10.85 -5.15 -1.52
C SER A 54 12.34 -4.79 -1.56
N ALA A 55 13.18 -5.69 -1.04
CA ALA A 55 14.63 -5.53 -1.11
C ALA A 55 15.11 -5.47 -2.57
N GLU A 56 14.51 -6.29 -3.43
CA GLU A 56 14.76 -6.32 -4.86
C GLU A 56 14.36 -4.99 -5.52
N ALA A 57 13.23 -4.40 -5.15
CA ALA A 57 12.83 -3.08 -5.65
C ALA A 57 13.80 -1.98 -5.21
N ALA A 58 14.28 -2.04 -3.96
CA ALA A 58 15.27 -1.11 -3.45
C ALA A 58 16.61 -1.23 -4.21
N ILE A 59 17.07 -2.46 -4.46
CA ILE A 59 18.30 -2.73 -5.23
C ILE A 59 18.15 -2.20 -6.66
N ARG A 60 17.08 -2.54 -7.39
CA ARG A 60 16.84 -2.04 -8.75
C ARG A 60 16.82 -0.52 -8.83
N ARG A 61 16.22 0.13 -7.83
CA ARG A 61 16.19 1.60 -7.77
C ARG A 61 17.58 2.19 -7.54
N LEU A 62 18.40 1.55 -6.72
CA LEU A 62 19.78 1.96 -6.49
C LEU A 62 20.66 1.75 -7.74
N GLU A 63 20.52 0.61 -8.41
CA GLU A 63 21.20 0.30 -9.68
C GLU A 63 20.88 1.35 -10.75
N SER A 64 19.60 1.69 -10.92
CA SER A 64 19.17 2.72 -11.89
C SER A 64 19.79 4.10 -11.60
N ILE A 65 19.93 4.48 -10.33
CA ILE A 65 20.61 5.74 -9.96
C ILE A 65 22.09 5.69 -10.35
N TYR A 66 22.78 4.58 -10.06
CA TYR A 66 24.18 4.43 -10.46
C TYR A 66 24.33 4.46 -11.99
N GLU A 67 23.49 3.77 -12.75
CA GLU A 67 23.49 3.80 -14.22
C GLU A 67 23.33 5.22 -14.76
N GLN A 68 22.41 6.01 -14.20
CA GLN A 68 22.22 7.41 -14.61
C GLN A 68 23.42 8.31 -14.32
N LEU A 69 24.15 8.03 -13.23
CA LEU A 69 25.35 8.79 -12.86
C LEU A 69 26.56 8.42 -13.73
N TYR A 70 26.68 7.16 -14.15
CA TYR A 70 27.78 6.68 -15.00
C TYR A 70 27.51 6.76 -16.51
N ALA A 71 26.25 6.94 -16.94
CA ALA A 71 25.89 7.19 -18.33
C ALA A 71 26.13 8.65 -18.79
N ARG A 72 26.88 9.43 -18.00
CA ARG A 72 27.28 10.81 -18.28
C ARG A 72 28.79 10.96 -18.26
#